data_AF-A0A1C5RE41-F1
#
_entry.id   AF-A0A1C5RE41-F1
#
_cell.length_a   1.000
_cell.length_b   1.000
_cell.length_c   1.000
_cell.angle_alpha   90.00
_cell.angle_beta   90.00
_cell.angle_gamma   90.00
#
_symmetry.space_group_name_H-M   'P 1'
#
loop_
_entity.id
_entity.type
_entity.pdbx_description
1 polymer ?
#
loop_
_entity_poly.entity_id
_entity_poly.type
_entity_poly.pdbx_seq_one_letter_code
_entity_poly.pdbx_strand_id
1 'polypeptide(L)'
;MDKIFVKINLLWATVLTFLTSAFGAYWYIFAAFMVLNVVDFFTGVEKAKYSNTENSNKGAKGVIKKLGYWIVIFIAFFMSYTFKDIGNIIGIDLGISAFIGWFVLATFIINEIRSIIENLIEIGVDVPKFLTKGLEVASKKLDDMTDEGDKNEDNK
;
A
#
# COMPACT_ATOMS: atom_id res chain seq x y z
N MET A 1 -30.54 19.87 15.21
CA MET A 1 -29.69 18.84 14.58
C MET A 1 -28.82 19.42 13.46
N ASP A 2 -29.10 20.63 12.99
CA ASP A 2 -28.48 21.21 11.79
C ASP A 2 -27.03 21.67 11.98
N LYS A 3 -26.68 22.29 13.13
CA LYS A 3 -25.32 22.79 13.36
C LYS A 3 -24.27 21.67 13.49
N ILE A 4 -24.65 20.53 14.06
CA ILE A 4 -23.73 19.37 14.19
C ILE A 4 -23.53 18.72 12.82
N PHE A 5 -24.61 18.52 12.07
CA PHE A 5 -24.55 17.97 10.72
C PHE A 5 -23.73 18.88 9.77
N VAL A 6 -23.91 20.20 9.84
CA VAL A 6 -23.11 21.18 9.08
C VAL A 6 -21.63 21.14 9.49
N LYS A 7 -21.31 21.03 10.78
CA LYS A 7 -19.91 20.90 11.23
C LYS A 7 -19.26 19.60 10.73
N ILE A 8 -19.98 18.49 10.77
CA ILE A 8 -19.52 17.19 10.26
C ILE A 8 -19.27 17.29 8.75
N ASN A 9 -20.21 17.85 7.99
CA ASN A 9 -20.04 18.05 6.55
C ASN A 9 -18.90 19.00 6.20
N LEU A 10 -18.71 20.06 6.97
CA LEU A 10 -17.59 21.00 6.78
C LEU A 10 -16.24 20.34 7.07
N LEU A 11 -16.16 19.53 8.13
CA LEU A 11 -14.97 18.75 8.45
C LEU A 11 -14.65 17.77 7.31
N TRP A 12 -15.66 17.01 6.85
CA TRP A 12 -15.51 16.09 5.73
C TRP A 12 -15.09 16.79 4.45
N ALA A 13 -15.73 17.92 4.10
CA ALA A 13 -15.35 18.71 2.93
C ALA A 13 -13.91 19.24 3.03
N THR A 14 -13.51 19.73 4.20
CA THR A 14 -12.14 20.23 4.44
C THR A 14 -11.11 19.12 4.27
N VAL A 15 -11.36 17.94 4.85
CA VAL A 15 -10.51 16.77 4.69
C VAL A 15 -10.45 16.33 3.22
N LEU A 16 -11.60 16.27 2.53
CA LEU A 16 -11.67 15.89 1.12
C LEU A 16 -10.89 16.86 0.23
N THR A 17 -11.09 18.17 0.42
CA THR A 17 -10.39 19.21 -0.34
C THR A 17 -8.90 19.17 -0.08
N PHE A 18 -8.48 19.05 1.19
CA PHE A 18 -7.06 18.92 1.54
C PHE A 18 -6.44 17.69 0.87
N LEU A 19 -7.06 16.51 1.00
CA LEU A 19 -6.56 15.27 0.40
C LEU A 19 -6.52 15.33 -1.13
N THR A 20 -7.56 15.87 -1.76
CA THR A 20 -7.60 16.06 -3.23
C THR A 20 -6.54 17.06 -3.69
N SER A 21 -6.28 18.11 -2.91
CA SER A 21 -5.24 19.09 -3.24
C SER A 21 -3.82 18.53 -3.06
N ALA A 22 -3.61 17.67 -2.06
CA ALA A 22 -2.30 17.13 -1.72
C ALA A 22 -1.92 15.89 -2.57
N PHE A 23 -2.88 15.02 -2.86
CA PHE A 23 -2.67 13.73 -3.54
C PHE A 23 -3.33 13.65 -4.93
N GLY A 24 -3.99 14.71 -5.36
CA GLY A 24 -4.67 14.79 -6.66
C GLY A 24 -5.99 14.01 -6.72
N ALA A 25 -6.47 13.75 -7.93
CA ALA A 25 -7.75 13.10 -8.20
C ALA A 25 -7.87 11.67 -7.60
N TYR A 26 -6.74 11.01 -7.37
CA TYR A 26 -6.66 9.62 -6.95
C TYR A 26 -6.32 9.44 -5.46
N TRP A 27 -6.53 10.48 -4.63
CA TRP A 27 -6.26 10.45 -3.20
C TRP A 27 -6.94 9.28 -2.46
N TYR A 28 -8.10 8.82 -2.96
CA TYR A 28 -8.85 7.71 -2.37
C TYR A 28 -8.08 6.38 -2.39
N ILE A 29 -7.10 6.20 -3.28
CA ILE A 29 -6.24 5.01 -3.31
C ILE A 29 -5.29 5.01 -2.10
N PHE A 30 -4.72 6.17 -1.76
CA PHE A 30 -3.90 6.34 -0.55
C PHE A 30 -4.75 6.16 0.72
N ALA A 31 -5.98 6.66 0.73
CA ALA A 31 -6.91 6.43 1.83
C ALA A 31 -7.25 4.94 1.98
N ALA A 32 -7.49 4.22 0.88
CA ALA A 32 -7.71 2.77 0.89
C ALA A 32 -6.48 2.03 1.45
N PHE A 33 -5.27 2.41 1.03
CA PHE A 33 -4.03 1.85 1.60
C PHE A 33 -3.91 2.13 3.10
N MET A 34 -4.25 3.33 3.56
CA MET A 34 -4.27 3.65 5.00
C MET A 34 -5.28 2.79 5.77
N VAL A 35 -6.50 2.59 5.22
CA VAL A 35 -7.50 1.70 5.82
C VAL A 35 -6.97 0.27 5.92
N LEU A 36 -6.33 -0.25 4.87
CA LEU A 36 -5.72 -1.59 4.89
C LEU A 36 -4.65 -1.70 5.98
N ASN A 37 -3.79 -0.68 6.15
CA ASN A 37 -2.77 -0.66 7.20
C ASN A 37 -3.39 -0.77 8.60
N VAL A 38 -4.49 -0.05 8.83
CA VAL A 38 -5.23 -0.05 10.10
C VAL A 38 -5.89 -1.40 10.34
N VAL A 39 -6.60 -1.94 9.34
CA VAL A 39 -7.25 -3.26 9.43
C VAL A 39 -6.22 -4.35 9.70
N ASP A 40 -5.12 -4.37 8.98
CA ASP A 40 -4.04 -5.34 9.18
C ASP A 40 -3.40 -5.25 10.57
N PHE A 41 -3.25 -4.03 11.11
CA PHE A 41 -2.79 -3.87 12.48
C PHE A 41 -3.77 -4.50 13.48
N PHE A 42 -5.09 -4.26 13.32
CA PHE A 42 -6.10 -4.87 14.19
C PHE A 42 -6.14 -6.39 14.06
N THR A 43 -6.16 -6.95 12.84
CA THR A 43 -6.16 -8.40 12.64
C THR A 43 -4.88 -9.04 13.16
N GLY A 44 -3.74 -8.37 13.05
CA GLY A 44 -2.46 -8.82 13.63
C GLY A 44 -2.46 -8.84 15.16
N VAL A 45 -3.10 -7.86 15.79
CA VAL A 45 -3.31 -7.83 17.26
C VAL A 45 -4.25 -8.96 17.69
N GLU A 46 -5.34 -9.21 16.97
CA GLU A 46 -6.26 -10.31 17.25
C GLU A 46 -5.59 -11.68 17.10
N LYS A 47 -4.78 -11.88 16.06
CA LYS A 47 -3.93 -13.06 15.88
C LYS A 47 -2.96 -13.28 17.06
N ALA A 48 -2.30 -12.22 17.53
CA ALA A 48 -1.37 -12.32 18.66
C ALA A 48 -2.08 -12.75 19.96
N LYS A 49 -3.31 -12.26 20.17
CA LYS A 49 -4.17 -12.68 21.29
C LYS A 49 -4.61 -14.13 21.17
N TYR A 50 -5.09 -14.52 19.99
CA TYR A 50 -5.57 -15.89 19.73
C TYR A 50 -4.45 -16.92 19.90
N SER A 51 -3.23 -16.59 19.49
CA SER A 51 -2.05 -17.45 19.62
C SER A 51 -1.36 -17.43 21.00
N ASN A 52 -1.85 -16.65 21.98
CA ASN A 52 -1.17 -16.41 23.27
C ASN A 52 0.30 -15.95 23.14
N THR A 53 0.70 -15.39 21.99
CA THR A 53 2.08 -14.94 21.73
C THR A 53 2.20 -13.42 21.81
N GLU A 54 1.55 -12.81 22.81
CA GLU A 54 1.60 -11.37 23.02
C GLU A 54 3.03 -10.91 23.31
N ASN A 55 3.69 -10.40 22.26
CA ASN A 55 4.97 -9.72 22.38
C ASN A 55 4.79 -8.32 21.82
N SER A 56 4.72 -7.33 22.71
CA SER A 56 4.59 -5.91 22.39
C SER A 56 5.61 -5.44 21.34
N ASN A 57 6.81 -6.05 21.34
CA ASN A 57 7.87 -5.74 20.37
C ASN A 57 7.52 -6.16 18.94
N LYS A 58 6.69 -7.20 18.74
CA LYS A 58 6.20 -7.58 17.40
C LYS A 58 5.22 -6.54 16.84
N GLY A 59 4.30 -6.05 17.68
CA GLY A 59 3.34 -5.02 17.29
C GLY A 59 4.02 -3.70 16.92
N ALA A 60 4.97 -3.24 17.73
CA ALA A 60 5.76 -2.04 17.44
C ALA A 60 6.56 -2.15 16.14
N LYS A 61 7.18 -3.30 15.88
CA LYS A 61 7.88 -3.57 14.60
C LYS A 61 6.92 -3.53 13.41
N GLY A 62 5.70 -4.05 13.56
CA GLY A 62 4.66 -3.98 12.52
C GLY A 62 4.32 -2.54 12.14
N VAL A 63 4.13 -1.66 13.12
CA VAL A 63 3.85 -0.24 12.89
C VAL A 63 5.02 0.47 12.21
N ILE A 64 6.26 0.23 12.66
CA ILE A 64 7.46 0.82 12.04
C ILE A 64 7.59 0.38 10.57
N LYS A 65 7.33 -0.90 10.27
CA LYS A 65 7.37 -1.44 8.90
C LYS A 65 6.39 -0.70 7.99
N LYS A 66 5.15 -0.51 8.45
CA LYS A 66 4.10 0.22 7.73
C LYS A 66 4.47 1.68 7.48
N LEU A 67 5.07 2.36 8.45
CA LEU A 67 5.62 3.72 8.25
C LEU A 67 6.73 3.72 7.18
N GLY A 68 7.57 2.69 7.15
CA GLY A 68 8.55 2.47 6.08
C GLY A 68 7.92 2.41 4.69
N TYR A 69 6.78 1.73 4.54
CA TYR A 69 6.06 1.67 3.26
C TYR A 69 5.65 3.05 2.76
N TRP A 70 5.16 3.93 3.64
CA TRP A 70 4.81 5.30 3.27
C TRP A 70 6.02 6.12 2.78
N ILE A 71 7.19 5.92 3.39
CA ILE A 71 8.44 6.57 2.95
C ILE A 71 8.82 6.08 1.54
N VAL A 72 8.76 4.77 1.30
CA VAL A 72 9.10 4.19 -0.02
C VAL A 72 8.11 4.68 -1.09
N ILE A 73 6.82 4.73 -0.79
CA ILE A 73 5.79 5.29 -1.69
C ILE A 73 6.14 6.74 -2.03
N PHE A 74 6.47 7.57 -1.04
CA PHE A 74 6.85 8.96 -1.26
C PHE A 74 8.06 9.07 -2.20
N ILE A 75 9.11 8.29 -1.98
CA ILE A 75 10.31 8.27 -2.83
C ILE A 75 9.96 7.85 -4.26
N ALA A 76 9.11 6.82 -4.44
CA ALA A 76 8.71 6.33 -5.75
C ALA A 76 7.93 7.38 -6.56
N PHE A 77 6.99 8.08 -5.93
CA PHE A 77 6.27 9.18 -6.58
C PHE A 77 7.18 10.38 -6.85
N PHE A 78 8.08 10.72 -5.91
CA PHE A 78 9.07 11.79 -6.11
C PHE A 78 9.98 11.51 -7.32
N MET A 79 10.44 10.27 -7.45
CA MET A 79 11.21 9.81 -8.60
C MET A 79 10.40 9.90 -9.90
N SER A 80 9.13 9.48 -9.87
CA SER A 80 8.22 9.55 -11.01
C SER A 80 8.07 10.99 -11.55
N TYR A 81 7.93 11.98 -10.65
CA TYR A 81 7.88 13.39 -11.05
C TYR A 81 9.23 13.91 -11.57
N THR A 82 10.31 13.59 -10.87
CA THR A 82 11.66 14.04 -11.23
C THR A 82 12.08 13.51 -12.61
N PHE A 83 11.79 12.25 -12.92
CA PHE A 83 12.11 11.64 -14.21
C PHE A 83 11.33 12.25 -15.36
N LYS A 84 10.07 12.62 -15.12
CA LYS A 84 9.28 13.37 -16.11
C LYS A 84 9.91 14.72 -16.44
N ASP A 85 10.36 15.46 -15.43
CA ASP A 85 11.02 16.77 -15.63
C ASP A 85 12.37 16.63 -16.32
N ILE A 86 13.18 15.63 -15.93
CA ILE A 86 14.44 15.31 -16.61
C ILE A 86 14.18 14.97 -18.08
N GLY A 87 13.18 14.15 -18.38
CA GLY A 87 12.81 13.80 -19.75
C GLY A 87 12.47 15.00 -20.61
N ASN A 88 11.72 15.96 -20.06
CA ASN A 88 11.44 17.22 -20.74
C ASN A 88 12.72 18.03 -21.04
N ILE A 89 13.69 18.03 -20.13
CA ILE A 89 14.97 18.76 -20.30
C ILE A 89 15.84 18.13 -21.40
N ILE A 90 15.92 16.80 -21.43
CA ILE A 90 16.79 16.06 -22.37
C ILE A 90 16.09 15.69 -23.69
N GLY A 91 14.82 16.05 -23.85
CA GLY A 91 14.02 15.78 -25.05
C GLY A 91 13.62 14.31 -25.22
N ILE A 92 13.54 13.55 -24.12
CA ILE A 92 13.12 12.14 -24.12
C ILE A 92 11.79 12.01 -23.39
N ASP A 93 10.82 11.34 -24.01
CA ASP A 93 9.55 11.03 -23.36
C ASP A 93 9.74 9.94 -22.29
N LEU A 94 9.86 10.38 -21.04
CA LEU A 94 9.90 9.52 -19.85
C LEU A 94 8.52 9.37 -19.20
N GLY A 95 7.42 9.48 -19.97
CA GLY A 95 6.05 9.32 -19.47
C GLY A 95 5.81 7.99 -18.72
N ILE A 96 6.55 6.92 -19.06
CA ILE A 96 6.50 5.63 -18.35
C ILE A 96 6.93 5.74 -16.89
N SER A 97 7.76 6.73 -16.53
CA SER A 97 8.20 6.94 -15.15
C SER A 97 7.06 7.26 -14.20
N ALA A 98 5.95 7.80 -14.71
CA ALA A 98 4.74 8.05 -13.93
C ALA A 98 4.17 6.76 -13.30
N PHE A 99 4.39 5.60 -13.92
CA PHE A 99 3.88 4.31 -13.44
C PHE A 99 4.67 3.76 -12.25
N ILE A 100 5.89 4.25 -11.99
CA ILE A 100 6.76 3.74 -10.91
C ILE A 100 6.07 3.93 -9.55
N GLY A 101 5.60 5.15 -9.25
CA GLY A 101 4.89 5.44 -8.00
C GLY A 101 3.63 4.59 -7.84
N TRP A 102 2.84 4.46 -8.91
CA TRP A 102 1.61 3.67 -8.91
C TRP A 102 1.86 2.17 -8.72
N PHE A 103 2.90 1.64 -9.35
CA PHE A 103 3.28 0.24 -9.22
C PHE A 103 3.75 -0.09 -7.80
N VAL A 104 4.60 0.76 -7.21
CA VAL A 104 5.05 0.61 -5.82
C VAL A 104 3.86 0.65 -4.85
N LEU A 105 2.93 1.59 -5.04
CA LEU A 105 1.72 1.67 -4.23
C LEU A 105 0.86 0.40 -4.37
N ALA A 106 0.66 -0.10 -5.58
CA ALA A 106 -0.08 -1.33 -5.83
C ALA A 106 0.57 -2.55 -5.17
N THR A 107 1.89 -2.68 -5.22
CA THR A 107 2.65 -3.74 -4.55
C THR A 107 2.43 -3.72 -3.04
N PHE A 108 2.47 -2.55 -2.41
CA PHE A 108 2.20 -2.46 -0.97
C PHE A 108 0.74 -2.75 -0.62
N ILE A 109 -0.23 -2.34 -1.45
CA ILE A 109 -1.64 -2.70 -1.25
C ILE A 109 -1.82 -4.22 -1.26
N ILE A 110 -1.25 -4.91 -2.25
CA ILE A 110 -1.29 -6.38 -2.35
C ILE A 110 -0.68 -7.03 -1.11
N ASN A 111 0.45 -6.50 -0.63
CA ASN A 111 1.12 -6.99 0.57
C ASN A 111 0.26 -6.84 1.84
N GLU A 112 -0.42 -5.71 2.04
CA GLU A 112 -1.32 -5.53 3.18
C GLU A 112 -2.53 -6.46 3.09
N ILE A 113 -3.13 -6.65 1.90
CA ILE A 113 -4.24 -7.59 1.71
C ILE A 113 -3.80 -9.02 2.04
N ARG A 114 -2.58 -9.41 1.64
CA ARG A 114 -2.02 -10.73 1.94
C ARG A 114 -1.87 -10.94 3.44
N SER A 115 -1.30 -9.96 4.13
CA SER A 115 -1.13 -9.98 5.58
C SER A 115 -2.48 -10.09 6.32
N ILE A 116 -3.51 -9.36 5.87
CA ILE A 116 -4.87 -9.45 6.45
C ILE A 116 -5.44 -10.86 6.28
N ILE A 117 -5.36 -11.42 5.07
CA ILE A 117 -5.88 -12.76 4.78
C ILE A 117 -5.16 -13.82 5.63
N GLU A 118 -3.84 -13.74 5.75
CA GLU A 118 -3.05 -14.63 6.61
C GLU A 118 -3.49 -14.54 8.08
N ASN A 119 -3.65 -13.32 8.60
CA ASN A 119 -4.12 -13.11 9.97
C ASN A 119 -5.54 -13.67 10.19
N LEU A 120 -6.45 -13.51 9.22
CA LEU A 120 -7.83 -14.03 9.30
C LEU A 120 -7.86 -15.56 9.29
N ILE A 121 -7.05 -16.21 8.45
CA ILE A 121 -6.97 -17.68 8.39
C ILE A 121 -6.45 -18.25 9.72
N GLU A 122 -5.46 -17.61 10.33
CA GLU A 122 -4.89 -18.07 11.60
C GLU A 122 -5.84 -17.96 12.79
N ILE A 123 -6.76 -16.98 12.78
CA ILE A 123 -7.81 -16.87 13.81
C ILE A 123 -9.04 -17.75 13.49
N GLY A 124 -9.00 -18.55 12.42
CA GLY A 124 -10.03 -19.54 12.08
C GLY A 124 -11.16 -19.04 11.18
N VAL A 125 -11.00 -17.91 10.50
CA VAL A 125 -11.98 -17.43 9.51
C VAL A 125 -11.84 -18.25 8.23
N ASP A 126 -12.96 -18.77 7.72
CA ASP A 126 -13.02 -19.49 6.44
C ASP A 126 -12.95 -18.48 5.27
N VAL A 127 -11.72 -18.15 4.85
CA VAL A 127 -11.47 -17.26 3.72
C VAL A 127 -11.63 -18.04 2.40
N PRO A 128 -12.42 -17.53 1.43
CA PRO A 128 -12.59 -18.18 0.13
C PRO A 128 -11.25 -18.50 -0.56
N LYS A 129 -11.07 -19.75 -1.00
CA LYS A 129 -9.82 -20.26 -1.60
C LYS A 129 -9.35 -19.49 -2.85
N PHE A 130 -10.26 -18.81 -3.54
CA PHE A 130 -9.88 -18.01 -4.70
C PHE A 130 -9.09 -16.75 -4.29
N LEU A 131 -9.34 -16.18 -3.11
CA LEU A 131 -8.61 -15.02 -2.61
C LEU A 131 -7.19 -15.41 -2.21
N THR A 132 -7.03 -16.52 -1.51
CA THR A 132 -5.71 -17.03 -1.10
C THR A 132 -4.86 -17.40 -2.30
N LYS A 133 -5.39 -18.25 -3.20
CA LYS A 133 -4.65 -18.69 -4.40
C LYS A 133 -4.42 -17.57 -5.41
N GLY A 134 -5.40 -16.69 -5.62
CA GLY A 134 -5.27 -15.58 -6.57
C GLY A 134 -4.18 -14.60 -6.14
N LEU A 135 -4.13 -14.29 -4.84
CA LEU A 135 -3.11 -13.38 -4.31
C LEU A 135 -1.73 -14.03 -4.26
N GLU A 136 -1.64 -15.33 -3.94
CA GLU A 136 -0.38 -16.09 -3.99
C GLU A 136 0.21 -16.10 -5.41
N VAL A 137 -0.60 -16.37 -6.44
CA VAL A 137 -0.17 -16.33 -7.84
C VAL A 137 0.24 -14.91 -8.25
N ALA A 138 -0.51 -13.89 -7.83
CA ALA A 138 -0.16 -12.50 -8.12
C ALA A 138 1.17 -12.09 -7.47
N SER A 139 1.38 -12.43 -6.20
CA SER A 139 2.64 -12.19 -5.49
C SER A 139 3.80 -12.93 -6.15
N LYS A 140 3.64 -14.22 -6.46
CA LYS A 140 4.69 -14.99 -7.13
C LYS A 140 5.08 -14.39 -8.48
N LYS A 141 4.08 -13.95 -9.26
CA LYS A 141 4.35 -13.32 -10.56
C LYS A 141 5.05 -11.97 -10.43
N LEU A 142 4.76 -11.21 -9.36
CA LEU A 142 5.48 -9.97 -9.03
C LEU A 142 6.94 -10.26 -8.67
N ASP A 143 7.16 -11.25 -7.80
CA ASP A 143 8.51 -11.66 -7.37
C ASP A 143 9.34 -12.18 -8.58
N ASP A 144 8.74 -13.02 -9.43
CA ASP A 144 9.38 -13.54 -10.65
C ASP A 144 9.76 -12.41 -11.63
N MET A 145 8.90 -11.38 -11.80
CA MET A 145 9.20 -10.21 -12.63
C MET A 145 10.35 -9.35 -12.07
N THR A 146 10.53 -9.32 -10.74
CA THR A 146 11.65 -8.62 -10.12
C THR A 146 12.95 -9.41 -10.19
N ASP A 147 12.88 -10.75 -10.15
CA ASP A 147 14.06 -11.64 -10.21
C ASP A 147 14.53 -11.96 -11.64
N GLU A 148 13.66 -11.88 -12.66
CA GLU A 148 14.05 -12.04 -14.08
C GLU A 148 14.89 -10.88 -14.63
N GLY A 149 14.92 -9.74 -13.94
CA GLY A 149 15.81 -8.61 -14.25
C GLY A 149 17.30 -8.94 -14.05
N ASP A 150 17.62 -9.77 -13.04
CA ASP A 150 19.01 -10.16 -12.71
C ASP A 150 19.58 -11.22 -13.68
N LYS A 151 18.74 -12.09 -14.25
CA LYS A 151 19.23 -13.22 -15.08
C LYS A 151 19.58 -12.85 -16.53
N ASN A 152 19.18 -11.67 -16.99
CA ASN A 152 19.45 -11.20 -18.35
C ASN A 152 20.72 -10.35 -18.47
N GLU A 153 21.30 -9.87 -17.36
CA GLU A 153 22.58 -9.16 -17.39
C GLU A 153 23.81 -10.09 -17.36
N ASP A 154 23.67 -11.33 -16.86
CA ASP A 154 24.76 -12.32 -16.82
C ASP A 154 24.97 -13.11 -18.13
N ASN A 155 24.13 -12.91 -19.14
CA ASN A 155 24.21 -13.63 -20.44
C ASN A 155 24.53 -12.72 -21.64
N LYS A 156 25.13 -11.54 -21.42
CA LYS A 156 25.56 -10.65 -22.51
C LYS A 156 27.05 -10.32 -22.47
#